data_AF-A0A7T8ARW8-F1
#
_entry.id   AF-A0A7T8ARW8-F1
#
_cell.length_a   1.000
_cell.length_b   1.000
_cell.length_c   1.000
_cell.angle_alpha   90.00
_cell.angle_beta   90.00
_cell.angle_gamma   90.00
#
_symmetry.space_group_name_H-M   'P 1'
#
loop_
_entity.id
_entity.type
_entity.pdbx_description
1 polymer ?
#
loop_
_entity_poly.entity_id
_entity_poly.type
_entity_poly.pdbx_seq_one_letter_code
_entity_poly.pdbx_strand_id
1 'polypeptide(L)'
;MQRTKRFPIGAHLMVKHFGYTHHGIYAGRGRVIHYSGFAHLFKKHPIEITSIEKFSNGKPIQIQYYASAKYKGRKVVRRMRSRMHENNYHLIINNCEHLCTWAITGVESSPQVIQMMNRLTTIGYISSMMSFMNSLFLTLTTTCFALALYIKKKLRDKAKQRLEQYRELHKQVKNNSPDLGNHLKHR
;
A
#
# COMPACT_ATOMS: atom_id res chain seq x y z
N MET A 1 13.87 26.16 27.56
CA MET A 1 14.76 25.04 27.92
C MET A 1 13.90 23.78 28.13
N GLN A 2 13.66 22.98 27.09
CA GLN A 2 12.81 21.78 27.21
C GLN A 2 13.54 20.72 28.06
N ARG A 3 12.90 20.26 29.15
CA ARG A 3 13.38 19.13 29.96
C ARG A 3 13.66 17.95 29.02
N THR A 4 14.94 17.62 28.81
CA THR A 4 15.31 16.42 28.07
C THR A 4 14.78 15.22 28.84
N LYS A 5 13.72 14.58 28.33
CA LYS A 5 13.15 13.36 28.92
C LYS A 5 14.26 12.31 28.94
N ARG A 6 14.78 12.01 30.13
CA ARG A 6 15.89 11.06 30.30
C ARG A 6 15.35 9.64 30.27
N PHE A 7 15.65 8.91 29.19
CA PHE A 7 15.35 7.48 29.10
C PHE A 7 16.43 6.66 29.81
N PRO A 8 16.07 5.60 30.56
CA PRO A 8 17.06 4.71 31.15
C PRO A 8 17.75 3.88 30.07
N ILE A 9 19.06 3.64 30.21
CA ILE A 9 19.80 2.76 29.30
C ILE A 9 19.14 1.38 29.29
N GLY A 10 18.98 0.79 28.11
CA GLY A 10 18.31 -0.50 27.93
C GLY A 10 16.79 -0.42 27.94
N ALA A 11 16.19 0.77 28.04
CA ALA A 11 14.74 0.93 27.94
C ALA A 11 14.24 0.53 26.55
N HIS A 12 13.14 -0.23 26.52
CA HIS A 12 12.39 -0.47 25.30
C HIS A 12 11.51 0.74 25.00
N LEU A 13 11.85 1.44 23.92
CA LEU A 13 11.16 2.60 23.41
C LEU A 13 10.19 2.18 22.29
N MET A 14 8.99 2.76 22.31
CA MET A 14 7.95 2.56 21.32
C MET A 14 7.50 3.90 20.76
N VAL A 15 7.28 3.96 19.45
CA VAL A 15 6.75 5.12 18.73
C VAL A 15 5.59 4.66 17.86
N LYS A 16 4.41 5.22 18.04
CA LYS A 16 3.22 4.83 17.27
C LYS A 16 3.20 5.53 15.91
N HIS A 17 3.10 4.75 14.84
CA HIS A 17 2.85 5.21 13.48
C HIS A 17 1.47 4.75 13.00
N PHE A 18 1.01 5.32 11.88
CA PHE A 18 -0.21 4.85 11.26
C PHE A 18 0.03 3.46 10.69
N GLY A 19 -0.69 2.46 11.21
CA GLY A 19 -0.58 1.06 10.79
C GLY A 19 0.57 0.26 11.38
N TYR A 20 1.45 0.84 12.22
CA TYR A 20 2.51 0.08 12.91
C TYR A 20 3.09 0.80 14.13
N THR A 21 3.79 0.06 15.00
CA THR A 21 4.58 0.61 16.11
C THR A 21 6.07 0.38 15.85
N HIS A 22 6.89 1.40 16.00
CA HIS A 22 8.34 1.31 15.87
C HIS A 22 8.96 1.01 17.24
N HIS A 23 9.69 -0.09 17.34
CA HIS A 23 10.36 -0.54 18.56
C HIS A 23 11.88 -0.35 18.49
N GLY A 24 12.49 0.03 19.62
CA GLY A 24 13.94 0.18 19.74
C GLY A 24 14.43 0.16 21.18
N ILE A 25 15.73 -0.07 21.40
CA ILE A 25 16.37 -0.04 22.72
C ILE A 25 17.23 1.21 22.87
N TYR A 26 17.02 1.98 23.95
CA TYR A 26 17.85 3.14 24.26
C TYR A 26 19.28 2.71 24.65
N ALA A 27 20.26 3.11 23.84
CA ALA A 27 21.68 2.79 24.03
C ALA A 27 22.43 3.79 24.93
N GLY A 28 21.77 4.87 25.35
CA GLY A 28 22.40 5.97 26.07
C GLY A 28 23.02 7.03 25.15
N ARG A 29 23.21 8.23 25.71
CA ARG A 29 23.74 9.42 24.98
C ARG A 29 22.90 9.78 23.76
N GLY A 30 21.57 9.77 23.89
CA GLY A 30 20.66 10.14 22.80
C GLY A 30 20.59 9.13 21.65
N ARG A 31 21.08 7.90 21.83
CA ARG A 31 21.11 6.88 20.77
C ARG A 31 20.12 5.75 21.03
N VAL A 32 19.56 5.20 19.96
CA VAL A 32 18.63 4.06 19.97
C VAL A 32 19.13 2.99 19.00
N ILE A 33 19.14 1.73 19.42
CA ILE A 33 19.36 0.58 18.52
C ILE A 33 18.01 0.04 18.11
N HIS A 34 17.75 -0.04 16.81
CA HIS A 34 16.48 -0.53 16.28
C HIS A 34 16.68 -1.11 14.89
N TYR A 35 15.68 -1.84 14.42
CA TYR A 35 15.58 -2.19 13.01
C TYR A 35 15.20 -0.95 12.18
N SER A 36 15.83 -0.74 11.02
CA SER A 36 15.80 0.47 10.19
C SER A 36 14.44 0.80 9.53
N GLY A 37 13.36 0.08 9.86
CA GLY A 37 12.01 0.32 9.32
C GLY A 37 11.89 0.09 7.80
N PHE A 38 10.71 0.36 7.26
CA PHE A 38 10.41 0.17 5.82
C PHE A 38 11.18 1.12 4.89
N ALA A 39 11.67 2.25 5.38
CA ALA A 39 12.39 3.24 4.56
C ALA A 39 13.73 2.72 4.00
N HIS A 40 14.20 1.57 4.48
CA HIS A 40 15.52 1.04 4.16
C HIS A 40 15.48 -0.44 3.74
N LEU A 41 14.41 -0.85 3.04
CA LEU A 41 14.27 -2.20 2.48
C LEU A 41 15.53 -2.65 1.69
N PHE A 42 16.32 -1.77 1.08
CA PHE A 42 17.49 -2.21 0.29
C PHE A 42 18.83 -2.25 1.05
N LYS A 43 18.84 -2.13 2.39
CA LYS A 43 20.10 -2.15 3.16
C LYS A 43 20.54 -3.56 3.57
N LYS A 44 21.84 -3.81 3.40
CA LYS A 44 22.54 -5.06 3.80
C LYS A 44 22.56 -5.31 5.32
N HIS A 45 22.31 -4.29 6.15
CA HIS A 45 22.26 -4.39 7.61
C HIS A 45 20.99 -3.72 8.15
N PRO A 46 19.97 -4.50 8.50
CA PRO A 46 18.66 -3.96 8.85
C PRO A 46 18.59 -3.46 10.30
N ILE A 47 19.57 -3.75 11.15
CA ILE A 47 19.66 -3.21 12.52
C ILE A 47 20.67 -2.06 12.52
N GLU A 48 20.24 -0.90 12.98
CA GLU A 48 21.04 0.33 13.00
C GLU A 48 21.00 1.03 14.36
N ILE A 49 21.97 1.93 14.55
CA ILE A 49 22.03 2.83 15.70
C ILE A 49 21.78 4.25 15.19
N THR A 50 20.71 4.87 15.67
CA THR A 50 20.33 6.24 15.27
C THR A 50 20.20 7.14 16.49
N SER A 51 20.05 8.44 16.24
CA SER A 51 19.67 9.38 17.29
C SER A 51 18.22 9.18 17.69
N ILE A 52 17.88 9.56 18.92
CA ILE A 52 16.52 9.45 19.45
C ILE A 52 15.53 10.33 18.69
N GLU A 53 16.00 11.45 18.16
CA GLU A 53 15.23 12.37 17.30
C GLU A 53 14.89 11.69 15.97
N LYS A 54 15.86 11.01 15.35
CA LYS A 54 15.63 10.25 14.12
C LYS A 54 14.69 9.06 14.37
N PHE A 55 14.86 8.36 15.49
CA PHE A 55 14.01 7.25 15.88
C PHE A 55 12.55 7.68 16.13
N SER A 56 12.34 8.82 16.79
CA SER A 56 10.99 9.30 17.10
C SER A 56 10.29 9.94 15.90
N ASN A 57 11.05 10.49 14.96
CA ASN A 57 10.54 11.27 13.84
C ASN A 57 9.51 12.33 14.31
N GLY A 58 9.84 13.01 15.41
CA GLY A 58 8.98 14.04 16.02
C GLY A 58 7.76 13.53 16.79
N LYS A 59 7.56 12.20 16.89
CA LYS A 59 6.40 11.61 17.58
C LYS A 59 6.69 11.29 19.06
N PRO A 60 5.65 11.19 19.91
CA PRO A 60 5.83 10.84 21.32
C PRO A 60 6.43 9.44 21.50
N ILE A 61 7.45 9.35 22.36
CA ILE A 61 8.07 8.08 22.75
C ILE A 61 7.41 7.55 24.03
N GLN A 62 6.99 6.28 23.98
CA GLN A 62 6.49 5.49 25.10
C GLN A 62 7.55 4.46 25.54
N ILE A 63 7.57 4.11 26.83
CA ILE A 63 8.44 3.05 27.35
C ILE A 63 7.59 1.80 27.57
N GLN A 64 8.01 0.66 27.00
CA GLN A 64 7.44 -0.64 27.30
C GLN A 64 8.08 -1.21 28.57
N TYR A 65 7.25 -1.56 29.55
CA TYR A 65 7.69 -2.20 30.78
C TYR A 65 7.48 -3.71 30.73
N TYR A 66 8.32 -4.44 31.45
CA TYR A 66 8.32 -5.89 31.53
C TYR A 66 8.35 -6.30 33.00
N ALA A 67 7.34 -7.07 33.44
CA ALA A 67 7.26 -7.56 34.82
C ALA A 67 8.46 -8.47 35.18
N SER A 68 8.86 -9.34 34.24
CA SER A 68 9.91 -10.36 34.42
C SER A 68 11.12 -10.13 33.49
N ALA A 69 11.67 -8.92 33.48
CA ALA A 69 12.87 -8.62 32.69
C ALA A 69 14.13 -9.37 33.21
N LYS A 70 14.62 -10.34 32.43
CA LYS A 70 15.86 -11.10 32.72
C LYS A 70 17.12 -10.23 32.61
N TYR A 71 17.14 -9.29 31.66
CA TYR A 71 18.26 -8.38 31.41
C TYR A 71 17.81 -6.92 31.53
N LYS A 72 18.70 -6.07 32.07
CA LYS A 72 18.47 -4.63 32.26
C LYS A 72 19.70 -3.81 31.87
N GLY A 73 19.52 -2.52 31.60
CA GLY A 73 20.63 -1.59 31.43
C GLY A 73 21.55 -1.92 30.26
N ARG A 74 22.85 -1.82 30.49
CA ARG A 74 23.89 -2.12 29.49
C ARG A 74 23.88 -3.59 29.02
N LYS A 75 23.34 -4.54 29.80
CA LYS A 75 23.23 -5.94 29.36
C LYS A 75 22.29 -6.08 28.17
N VAL A 76 21.15 -5.37 28.18
CA VAL A 76 20.22 -5.32 27.04
C VAL A 76 20.91 -4.73 25.81
N VAL A 77 21.65 -3.62 25.99
CA VAL A 77 22.40 -2.99 24.88
C VAL A 77 23.45 -3.93 24.29
N ARG A 78 24.18 -4.69 25.12
CA ARG A 78 25.13 -5.71 24.64
C ARG A 78 24.44 -6.79 23.81
N ARG A 79 23.26 -7.24 24.25
CA ARG A 79 22.47 -8.24 23.52
C ARG A 79 21.98 -7.69 22.17
N MET A 80 21.44 -6.48 22.13
CA MET A 80 21.10 -5.82 20.86
C MET A 80 22.30 -5.76 19.91
N ARG A 81 23.48 -5.40 20.43
CA ARG A 81 24.71 -5.32 19.65
C ARG A 81 25.18 -6.67 19.08
N SER A 82 24.94 -7.78 19.79
CA SER A 82 25.35 -9.10 19.30
C SER A 82 24.55 -9.56 18.07
N ARG A 83 23.43 -8.91 17.77
CA ARG A 83 22.59 -9.20 16.60
C ARG A 83 22.72 -8.20 15.46
N MET A 84 23.61 -7.20 15.56
CA MET A 84 23.75 -6.13 14.55
C MET A 84 24.02 -6.63 13.12
N HIS A 85 24.47 -7.87 12.96
CA HIS A 85 24.80 -8.48 11.67
C HIS A 85 23.76 -9.52 11.21
N GLU A 86 22.62 -9.65 11.90
CA GLU A 86 21.52 -10.49 11.46
C GLU A 86 20.79 -9.85 10.27
N ASN A 87 20.55 -10.64 9.22
CA ASN A 87 19.98 -10.18 7.94
C ASN A 87 18.55 -10.71 7.69
N ASN A 88 17.77 -10.93 8.76
CA ASN A 88 16.41 -11.45 8.62
C ASN A 88 15.42 -10.33 8.27
N TYR A 89 14.86 -10.39 7.06
CA TYR A 89 14.33 -9.22 6.37
C TYR A 89 12.79 -9.16 6.23
N HIS A 90 12.09 -10.28 6.37
CA HIS A 90 10.76 -10.37 5.75
C HIS A 90 9.58 -9.71 6.52
N LEU A 91 9.71 -9.35 7.80
CA LEU A 91 8.67 -8.64 8.57
C LEU A 91 9.25 -7.70 9.63
N ILE A 92 9.71 -6.52 9.19
CA ILE A 92 10.48 -5.58 10.01
C ILE A 92 9.74 -5.20 11.31
N ILE A 93 8.43 -4.90 11.29
CA ILE A 93 7.69 -4.43 12.48
C ILE A 93 7.72 -5.47 13.62
N ASN A 94 7.27 -6.69 13.34
CA ASN A 94 7.24 -7.77 14.33
C ASN A 94 8.67 -8.12 14.75
N ASN A 95 9.62 -8.10 13.80
CA ASN A 95 11.03 -8.32 14.11
C ASN A 95 11.62 -7.24 15.04
N CYS A 96 11.22 -5.97 14.92
CA CYS A 96 11.59 -4.89 15.84
C CYS A 96 11.17 -5.22 17.26
N GLU A 97 9.91 -5.63 17.44
CA GLU A 97 9.34 -5.97 18.73
C GLU A 97 10.03 -7.21 19.32
N HIS A 98 10.12 -8.30 18.52
CA HIS A 98 10.74 -9.55 18.93
C HIS A 98 12.20 -9.36 19.33
N LEU A 99 12.97 -8.56 18.59
CA LEU A 99 14.36 -8.26 18.93
C LEU A 99 14.47 -7.52 20.27
N CYS A 100 13.64 -6.50 20.50
CA CYS A 100 13.63 -5.76 21.76
C CYS A 100 13.21 -6.66 22.93
N THR A 101 12.16 -7.46 22.74
CA THR A 101 11.69 -8.43 23.74
C THR A 101 12.77 -9.46 24.05
N TRP A 102 13.38 -10.10 23.05
CA TRP A 102 14.49 -11.02 23.23
C TRP A 102 15.67 -10.38 23.98
N ALA A 103 16.01 -9.14 23.67
CA ALA A 103 17.13 -8.45 24.31
C ALA A 103 16.87 -8.28 25.82
N ILE A 104 15.61 -8.15 26.24
CA ILE A 104 15.19 -7.93 27.62
C ILE A 104 14.87 -9.24 28.36
N THR A 105 14.12 -10.14 27.76
CA THR A 105 13.61 -11.36 28.41
C THR A 105 14.54 -12.55 28.21
N GLY A 106 15.33 -12.56 27.13
CA GLY A 106 16.12 -13.72 26.74
C GLY A 106 15.34 -14.81 26.02
N VAL A 107 14.04 -14.64 25.84
CA VAL A 107 13.20 -15.61 25.14
C VAL A 107 13.39 -15.41 23.65
N GLU A 108 13.89 -16.45 22.98
CA GLU A 108 13.95 -16.48 21.52
C GLU A 108 12.54 -16.57 20.95
N SER A 109 12.27 -15.78 19.91
CA SER A 109 11.07 -15.98 19.11
C SER A 109 11.32 -17.19 18.21
N SER A 110 10.39 -18.14 18.15
CA SER A 110 10.56 -19.36 17.34
C SER A 110 10.81 -18.97 15.88
N PRO A 111 11.95 -19.39 15.28
CA PRO A 111 12.28 -19.09 13.89
C PRO A 111 11.18 -19.56 12.92
N GLN A 112 10.54 -20.68 13.21
CA GLN A 112 9.46 -21.25 12.41
C GLN A 112 8.22 -20.35 12.40
N VAL A 113 7.85 -19.78 13.55
CA VAL A 113 6.72 -18.85 13.65
C VAL A 113 7.01 -17.58 12.85
N ILE A 114 8.21 -17.03 12.97
CA ILE A 114 8.63 -15.85 12.19
C ILE A 114 8.59 -16.17 10.69
N GLN A 115 9.18 -17.29 10.27
CA GLN A 115 9.15 -17.72 8.85
C GLN A 115 7.74 -17.94 8.33
N MET A 116 6.84 -18.52 9.14
CA MET A 116 5.45 -18.71 8.77
C MET A 116 4.73 -17.37 8.59
N MET A 117 4.88 -16.44 9.54
CA MET A 117 4.30 -15.10 9.42
C MET A 117 4.81 -14.40 8.16
N ASN A 118 6.12 -14.48 7.88
CA ASN A 118 6.73 -13.91 6.68
C ASN A 118 6.10 -14.46 5.39
N ARG A 119 5.87 -15.78 5.32
CA ARG A 119 5.21 -16.43 4.19
C ARG A 119 3.78 -15.95 4.02
N LEU A 120 3.01 -15.91 5.12
CA LEU A 120 1.61 -15.45 5.10
C LEU A 120 1.49 -14.00 4.62
N THR A 121 2.35 -13.11 5.11
CA THR A 121 2.32 -11.71 4.66
C THR A 121 2.73 -11.56 3.20
N THR A 122 3.74 -12.31 2.74
CA THR A 122 4.16 -12.30 1.33
C THR A 122 3.03 -12.77 0.42
N ILE A 123 2.36 -13.86 0.79
CA ILE A 123 1.19 -14.38 0.07
C ILE A 123 0.07 -13.34 0.06
N GLY A 124 -0.20 -12.69 1.20
CA GLY A 124 -1.19 -11.62 1.31
C GLY A 124 -0.90 -10.42 0.41
N TYR A 125 0.37 -10.01 0.27
CA TYR A 125 0.75 -8.92 -0.65
C TYR A 125 0.55 -9.32 -2.10
N ILE A 126 1.02 -10.51 -2.50
CA ILE A 126 0.89 -10.99 -3.88
C ILE A 126 -0.59 -11.15 -4.23
N SER A 127 -1.40 -11.74 -3.35
CA SER A 127 -2.84 -11.90 -3.57
C SER A 127 -3.55 -10.55 -3.69
N SER A 128 -3.21 -9.59 -2.84
CA SER A 128 -3.79 -8.23 -2.91
C SER A 128 -3.45 -7.52 -4.22
N MET A 129 -2.19 -7.63 -4.67
CA MET A 129 -1.74 -7.05 -5.94
C MET A 129 -2.42 -7.71 -7.14
N MET A 130 -2.53 -9.05 -7.13
CA MET A 130 -3.22 -9.81 -8.17
C MET A 130 -4.70 -9.43 -8.25
N SER A 131 -5.38 -9.33 -7.11
CA SER A 131 -6.78 -8.89 -7.03
C SER A 131 -6.96 -7.47 -7.57
N PHE A 132 -6.09 -6.53 -7.19
CA PHE A 132 -6.13 -5.16 -7.71
C PHE A 132 -5.93 -5.11 -9.23
N MET A 133 -4.94 -5.85 -9.75
CA MET A 133 -4.68 -5.94 -11.19
C MET A 133 -5.85 -6.56 -11.96
N ASN A 134 -6.46 -7.61 -11.42
CA ASN A 134 -7.65 -8.22 -12.01
C ASN A 134 -8.84 -7.24 -12.03
N SER A 135 -9.07 -6.52 -10.94
CA SER A 135 -10.11 -5.47 -10.89
C SER A 135 -9.83 -4.37 -11.91
N LEU A 136 -8.59 -3.89 -12.01
CA LEU A 136 -8.20 -2.87 -12.98
C LEU A 136 -8.44 -3.33 -14.42
N PHE A 137 -8.04 -4.56 -14.75
CA PHE A 137 -8.25 -5.13 -16.08
C PHE A 137 -9.74 -5.28 -16.42
N LEU A 138 -10.56 -5.73 -15.46
CA LEU A 138 -12.01 -5.84 -15.63
C LEU A 138 -12.65 -4.47 -15.85
N THR A 139 -12.24 -3.44 -15.10
CA THR A 139 -12.73 -2.08 -15.31
C THR A 139 -12.35 -1.54 -16.69
N LEU A 140 -11.10 -1.72 -17.14
CA LEU A 140 -10.66 -1.28 -18.46
C LEU A 140 -11.42 -2.00 -19.59
N THR A 141 -11.55 -3.32 -19.51
CA THR A 141 -12.26 -4.10 -20.54
C THR A 141 -13.74 -3.73 -20.62
N THR A 142 -14.44 -3.65 -19.48
CA THR A 142 -15.87 -3.28 -19.45
C THR A 142 -16.11 -1.85 -19.92
N THR A 143 -15.25 -0.89 -19.54
CA THR A 143 -15.37 0.50 -20.01
C THR A 143 -15.09 0.63 -21.50
N CYS A 144 -14.08 -0.05 -22.04
CA CYS A 144 -13.82 -0.09 -23.49
C CYS A 144 -15.00 -0.69 -24.26
N PHE A 145 -15.57 -1.80 -23.78
CA PHE A 145 -16.71 -2.43 -24.44
C PHE A 145 -17.96 -1.54 -24.38
N ALA A 146 -18.24 -0.93 -23.23
CA ALA A 146 -19.34 0.02 -23.06
C ALA A 146 -19.18 1.23 -24.00
N LEU A 147 -17.96 1.76 -24.12
CA LEU A 147 -17.65 2.87 -25.04
C LEU A 147 -17.88 2.47 -26.50
N ALA A 148 -17.43 1.28 -26.92
CA ALA A 148 -17.65 0.78 -28.27
C ALA A 148 -19.15 0.62 -28.59
N LEU A 149 -19.92 0.07 -27.65
CA LEU A 149 -21.38 -0.04 -27.77
C LEU A 149 -22.05 1.33 -27.83
N TYR A 150 -21.61 2.28 -27.01
CA TYR A 150 -22.11 3.65 -27.01
C TYR A 150 -21.85 4.35 -28.35
N ILE A 151 -20.63 4.25 -28.89
CA ILE A 151 -20.27 4.78 -30.21
C ILE A 151 -21.16 4.15 -31.28
N LYS A 152 -21.31 2.82 -31.29
CA LYS A 152 -22.15 2.09 -32.25
C LYS A 152 -23.61 2.52 -32.17
N LYS A 153 -24.16 2.69 -30.97
CA LYS A 153 -25.53 3.20 -30.75
C LYS A 153 -25.68 4.61 -31.31
N LYS A 154 -24.78 5.52 -30.95
CA LYS A 154 -24.80 6.92 -31.41
C LYS A 154 -24.70 7.04 -32.93
N LEU A 155 -23.88 6.21 -33.58
CA LEU A 155 -23.78 6.15 -35.04
C LEU A 155 -25.07 5.66 -35.69
N ARG A 156 -25.74 4.63 -35.12
CA ARG A 156 -27.06 4.18 -35.62
C ARG A 156 -28.14 5.23 -35.47
N ASP A 157 -28.20 5.90 -34.33
CA ASP A 157 -29.20 6.93 -34.07
C ASP A 157 -29.03 8.10 -35.06
N LYS A 158 -27.78 8.52 -35.33
CA LYS A 158 -27.46 9.52 -36.37
C LYS A 158 -27.83 9.05 -37.78
N ALA A 159 -27.64 7.77 -38.09
CA ALA A 159 -28.03 7.20 -39.39
C ALA A 159 -29.56 7.16 -39.57
N LYS A 160 -30.31 6.81 -38.52
CA LYS A 160 -31.78 6.83 -38.52
C LYS A 160 -32.34 8.23 -38.73
N GLN A 161 -31.82 9.23 -38.02
CA GLN A 161 -32.23 10.63 -38.19
C GLN A 161 -32.01 11.11 -39.63
N ARG A 162 -30.86 10.80 -40.24
CA ARG A 162 -30.60 11.12 -41.65
C ARG A 162 -31.60 10.42 -42.58
N LEU A 163 -31.88 9.14 -42.35
CA LEU A 163 -32.84 8.39 -43.17
C LEU A 163 -34.25 8.97 -43.08
N GLU A 164 -34.70 9.35 -41.88
CA GLU A 164 -35.98 10.04 -41.66
C GLU A 164 -36.01 11.38 -42.39
N GLN A 165 -34.95 12.18 -42.29
CA GLN A 165 -34.82 13.44 -43.01
C GLN A 165 -34.91 13.25 -44.54
N TYR A 166 -34.24 12.23 -45.09
CA TYR A 166 -34.34 11.87 -46.52
C TYR A 166 -35.75 11.42 -46.92
N ARG A 167 -36.44 10.65 -46.07
CA ARG A 167 -37.82 10.20 -46.33
C ARG A 167 -38.81 11.36 -46.35
N GLU A 168 -38.69 12.30 -45.41
CA GLU A 168 -39.55 13.49 -45.37
C GLU A 168 -39.29 14.40 -46.58
N LEU A 169 -38.02 14.61 -46.96
CA LEU A 169 -37.67 15.33 -48.19
C LEU A 169 -38.30 14.66 -49.43
N HIS A 170 -38.20 13.33 -49.55
CA HIS A 170 -38.77 12.60 -50.68
C HIS A 170 -40.30 12.66 -50.71
N LYS A 171 -40.98 12.61 -49.56
CA LYS A 171 -42.44 12.81 -49.48
C LYS A 171 -42.83 14.23 -49.91
N GLN A 172 -42.09 15.25 -49.47
CA GLN A 172 -42.35 16.64 -49.88
C GLN A 172 -42.18 16.81 -51.39
N VAL A 173 -41.10 16.28 -51.98
CA VAL A 173 -40.87 16.31 -53.44
C VAL A 173 -41.99 15.60 -54.20
N LYS A 174 -42.44 14.44 -53.72
CA LYS A 174 -43.54 13.68 -54.34
C LYS A 174 -44.88 14.41 -54.24
N ASN A 175 -45.19 15.03 -53.10
CA ASN A 175 -46.43 15.76 -52.90
C ASN A 175 -46.46 17.11 -53.65
N ASN A 176 -45.29 17.74 -53.85
CA ASN A 176 -45.16 19.01 -54.58
C ASN A 176 -44.94 18.83 -56.10
N SER A 177 -44.87 17.60 -56.60
CA SER A 177 -44.83 17.29 -58.04
C SER A 177 -46.19 16.71 -58.46
N PRO A 178 -47.12 17.52 -59.01
CA PRO A 178 -48.35 16.99 -59.55
C PRO A 178 -48.03 16.15 -60.80
N ASP A 179 -48.76 15.06 -60.94
CA ASP A 179 -48.64 14.00 -61.94
C ASP A 179 -48.15 14.47 -63.32
N LEU A 180 -46.85 14.24 -63.61
CA LEU A 180 -46.29 14.37 -64.96
C LEU A 180 -46.63 13.14 -65.83
N GLY A 181 -47.73 12.44 -65.54
CA GLY A 181 -48.11 11.17 -66.15
C GLY A 181 -49.15 11.24 -67.28
N ASN A 182 -49.88 12.35 -67.45
CA ASN A 182 -51.06 12.37 -68.33
C ASN A 182 -50.92 13.10 -69.69
N HIS A 183 -49.73 13.54 -70.11
CA HIS A 183 -49.57 14.28 -71.37
C HIS A 183 -49.00 13.50 -72.58
N LEU A 184 -48.92 12.17 -72.54
CA LEU A 184 -48.40 11.35 -73.65
C LEU A 184 -49.39 10.33 -74.25
N LYS A 185 -50.70 10.48 -74.03
CA LYS A 185 -51.74 9.73 -74.76
C LYS A 185 -52.66 10.69 -75.50
N HIS A 186 -52.23 11.16 -76.67
CA HIS A 186 -53.07 11.47 -77.83
C HIS A 186 -52.14 11.93 -78.96
N ARG A 187 -51.63 10.97 -79.71
CA ARG A 187 -51.30 11.10 -81.13
C ARG A 187 -52.08 10.01 -81.87
#